data_AF-A0A0A8WMS5-F1
#
_entry.id   AF-A0A0A8WMS5-F1
#
_cell.length_a   1.000
_cell.length_b   1.000
_cell.length_c   1.000
_cell.angle_alpha   90.00
_cell.angle_beta   90.00
_cell.angle_gamma   90.00
#
_symmetry.space_group_name_H-M   'P 1'
#
loop_
_entity.id
_entity.type
_entity.pdbx_description
1 polymer ?
#
loop_
_entity_poly.entity_id
_entity_poly.type
_entity_poly.pdbx_seq_one_letter_code
_entity_poly.pdbx_strand_id
1 'polypeptide(L)'
;MGTAEGKLFNEKVFTKACNSCHAACGDCHVKVPVIGGLNIGLIKGHTFVRRDEGKTCALCHGGRVYPEFTGEYGGTPDVHYQKGMICLDCHKQSESHGDGTIQTNRKEIKERPSCQKCHPVGSDKSDKAKEAHAAHNGKLSCVACHSSGGYRNCTNCHEGKGATSTPGFILGLNPRDKKTVTTLRIIPTVRDTFAESGVKMEKFDALPNYWDTSPHNIKKRTDRTRSCDTCHVEKTSFLTKEILIKGGSKANEELIREPKPLK
;
A
#
# COMPACT_ATOMS: atom_id res chain seq x y z
N MET A 1 10.42 9.71 -18.80
CA MET A 1 11.62 8.88 -18.58
C MET A 1 12.73 9.21 -19.59
N GLY A 2 13.01 10.51 -19.83
CA GLY A 2 13.87 10.95 -20.94
C GLY A 2 15.22 11.55 -20.54
N THR A 3 15.57 11.59 -19.25
CA THR A 3 16.82 12.15 -18.77
C THR A 3 17.91 11.08 -18.68
N ALA A 4 19.18 11.46 -18.84
CA ALA A 4 20.33 10.55 -18.67
C ALA A 4 20.31 9.86 -17.30
N GLU A 5 19.92 10.59 -16.26
CA GLU A 5 19.73 10.07 -14.91
C GLU A 5 18.64 8.99 -14.83
N GLY A 6 17.52 9.15 -15.53
CA GLY A 6 16.44 8.15 -15.56
C GLY A 6 16.86 6.83 -16.22
N LYS A 7 17.70 6.89 -17.27
CA LYS A 7 18.27 5.69 -17.89
C LYS A 7 19.21 4.96 -16.93
N LEU A 8 20.09 5.71 -16.27
CA LEU A 8 21.03 5.18 -15.28
C LEU A 8 20.31 4.48 -14.11
N PHE A 9 19.23 5.08 -13.61
CA PHE A 9 18.38 4.46 -12.59
C PHE A 9 17.78 3.14 -13.06
N ASN A 10 17.24 3.10 -14.28
CA ASN A 10 16.62 1.88 -14.81
C ASN A 10 17.64 0.73 -14.94
N GLU A 11 18.82 1.02 -15.48
CA GLU A 11 19.87 0.01 -15.70
C GLU A 11 20.50 -0.48 -14.40
N LYS A 12 20.86 0.44 -13.50
CA LYS A 12 21.65 0.09 -12.31
C LYS A 12 20.82 -0.28 -11.09
N VAL A 13 19.62 0.30 -10.94
CA VAL A 13 18.77 0.13 -9.75
C VAL A 13 17.56 -0.73 -10.07
N PHE A 14 16.69 -0.27 -10.99
CA PHE A 14 15.40 -0.92 -11.23
C PHE A 14 15.54 -2.37 -11.72
N THR A 15 16.43 -2.61 -12.70
CA THR A 15 16.62 -3.95 -13.27
C THR A 15 17.15 -4.95 -12.24
N LYS A 16 17.96 -4.51 -11.29
CA LYS A 16 18.56 -5.38 -10.26
C LYS A 16 17.64 -5.61 -9.06
N ALA A 17 16.87 -4.59 -8.66
CA ALA A 17 16.11 -4.60 -7.41
C ALA A 17 14.60 -4.78 -7.59
N CYS A 18 14.03 -4.43 -8.74
CA CYS A 18 12.58 -4.38 -8.95
C CYS A 18 12.06 -5.45 -9.94
N ASN A 19 12.87 -5.86 -10.92
CA ASN A 19 12.45 -6.86 -11.92
C ASN A 19 12.18 -8.25 -11.33
N SER A 20 12.75 -8.57 -10.17
CA SER A 20 12.51 -9.86 -9.49
C SER A 20 11.05 -10.06 -9.06
N CYS A 21 10.25 -8.98 -9.00
CA CYS A 21 8.83 -9.03 -8.65
C CYS A 21 7.89 -8.70 -9.83
N HIS A 22 8.42 -8.40 -11.01
CA HIS A 22 7.61 -8.13 -12.21
C HIS A 22 7.19 -9.45 -12.86
N ALA A 23 5.88 -9.69 -12.96
CA ALA A 23 5.31 -10.97 -13.37
C ALA A 23 4.95 -11.06 -14.86
N ALA A 24 5.00 -12.26 -15.41
CA ALA A 24 4.49 -12.68 -16.71
C ALA A 24 3.42 -13.79 -16.56
N CYS A 25 2.76 -14.19 -17.65
CA CYS A 25 1.66 -15.17 -17.62
C CYS A 25 2.04 -16.48 -16.91
N GLY A 26 3.28 -16.94 -17.09
CA GLY A 26 3.78 -18.18 -16.48
C GLY A 26 3.94 -18.12 -14.97
N ASP A 27 4.17 -16.93 -14.39
CA ASP A 27 4.47 -16.75 -12.96
C ASP A 27 3.24 -16.90 -12.06
N CYS A 28 2.03 -16.84 -12.65
CA CYS A 28 0.77 -17.10 -11.95
C CYS A 28 0.12 -18.41 -12.37
N HIS A 29 0.36 -18.89 -13.60
CA HIS A 29 -0.41 -20.00 -14.16
C HIS A 29 0.37 -21.31 -14.31
N VAL A 30 1.71 -21.31 -14.27
CA VAL A 30 2.49 -22.50 -14.62
C VAL A 30 3.57 -22.78 -13.59
N LYS A 31 4.40 -21.78 -13.32
CA LYS A 31 5.52 -21.88 -12.40
C LYS A 31 5.35 -20.89 -11.27
N VAL A 32 6.01 -21.22 -10.18
CA VAL A 32 6.11 -20.32 -9.06
C VAL A 32 7.17 -19.25 -9.35
N PRO A 33 6.94 -17.96 -9.04
CA PRO A 33 7.92 -16.90 -9.29
C PRO A 33 9.21 -17.15 -8.51
N VAL A 34 10.35 -16.86 -9.13
CA VAL A 34 11.66 -16.96 -8.45
C VAL A 34 11.90 -15.70 -7.63
N ILE A 35 11.74 -15.80 -6.31
CA ILE A 35 11.90 -14.66 -5.39
C ILE A 35 13.14 -14.89 -4.53
N GLY A 36 14.10 -13.98 -4.59
CA GLY A 36 15.34 -14.08 -3.80
C GLY A 36 16.18 -15.33 -4.10
N GLY A 37 16.09 -15.87 -5.32
CA GLY A 37 16.78 -17.10 -5.72
C GLY A 37 16.08 -18.40 -5.31
N LEU A 38 14.97 -18.32 -4.56
CA LEU A 38 14.15 -19.48 -4.23
C LEU A 38 13.24 -19.82 -5.41
N ASN A 39 13.34 -21.06 -5.89
CA ASN A 39 12.50 -21.61 -6.94
C ASN A 39 11.90 -22.93 -6.45
N ILE A 40 10.60 -22.95 -6.17
CA ILE A 40 9.88 -24.17 -5.76
C ILE A 40 9.28 -24.95 -6.96
N GLY A 41 9.61 -24.53 -8.18
CA GLY A 41 9.28 -25.22 -9.41
C GLY A 41 7.88 -24.93 -9.95
N LEU A 42 7.29 -25.95 -10.56
CA LEU A 42 5.98 -25.87 -11.22
C LEU A 42 4.84 -26.00 -10.20
N ILE A 43 3.76 -25.26 -10.40
CA ILE A 43 2.59 -25.29 -9.50
C ILE A 43 1.91 -26.66 -9.56
N LYS A 44 1.71 -27.17 -10.80
CA LYS A 44 1.09 -28.48 -11.08
C LYS A 44 1.65 -29.09 -12.38
N GLY A 45 2.97 -29.34 -12.41
CA GLY A 45 3.66 -29.76 -13.63
C GLY A 45 3.48 -28.74 -14.76
N HIS A 46 3.44 -29.18 -16.02
CA HIS A 46 3.23 -28.28 -17.17
C HIS A 46 1.77 -27.82 -17.36
N THR A 47 0.88 -28.12 -16.41
CA THR A 47 -0.54 -27.79 -16.53
C THR A 47 -0.78 -26.35 -16.09
N PHE A 48 -1.53 -25.60 -16.89
CA PHE A 48 -2.01 -24.29 -16.49
C PHE A 48 -3.01 -24.41 -15.34
N VAL A 49 -2.72 -23.74 -14.23
CA VAL A 49 -3.65 -23.60 -13.12
C VAL A 49 -4.45 -22.32 -13.26
N ARG A 50 -5.74 -22.40 -12.94
CA ARG A 50 -6.61 -21.22 -12.95
C ARG A 50 -6.30 -20.27 -11.79
N ARG A 51 -6.02 -20.82 -10.59
CA ARG A 51 -5.66 -20.09 -9.37
C ARG A 51 -4.94 -20.99 -8.36
N ASP A 52 -3.96 -20.43 -7.66
CA ASP A 52 -3.32 -21.00 -6.46
C ASP A 52 -2.63 -19.83 -5.70
N GLU A 53 -3.40 -19.09 -4.89
CA GLU A 53 -2.94 -17.83 -4.29
C GLU A 53 -1.72 -18.00 -3.37
N GLY A 54 -1.65 -19.13 -2.65
CA GLY A 54 -0.54 -19.45 -1.74
C GLY A 54 0.78 -19.69 -2.46
N LYS A 55 0.74 -20.19 -3.71
CA LYS A 55 1.93 -20.41 -4.54
C LYS A 55 2.17 -19.34 -5.61
N THR A 56 1.35 -18.29 -5.64
CA THR A 56 1.46 -17.21 -6.63
C THR A 56 1.52 -15.85 -5.94
N CYS A 57 0.38 -15.32 -5.54
CA CYS A 57 0.24 -14.02 -4.89
C CYS A 57 1.12 -13.95 -3.64
N ALA A 58 1.04 -14.94 -2.75
CA ALA A 58 1.71 -14.94 -1.46
C ALA A 58 3.24 -14.93 -1.57
N LEU A 59 3.84 -15.24 -2.71
CA LEU A 59 5.30 -15.27 -2.82
C LEU A 59 5.88 -13.91 -3.19
N CYS A 60 5.24 -13.20 -4.13
CA CYS A 60 5.62 -11.81 -4.44
C CYS A 60 5.11 -10.84 -3.37
N HIS A 61 3.91 -11.11 -2.82
CA HIS A 61 3.25 -10.26 -1.84
C HIS A 61 3.44 -10.72 -0.38
N GLY A 62 4.19 -11.81 -0.16
CA GLY A 62 4.49 -12.41 1.15
C GLY A 62 5.30 -11.53 2.08
N GLY A 63 6.08 -10.60 1.53
CA GLY A 63 6.84 -9.67 2.35
C GLY A 63 5.98 -8.60 3.03
N ARG A 64 4.74 -8.33 2.58
CA ARG A 64 3.93 -7.20 3.06
C ARG A 64 2.45 -7.51 3.12
N VAL A 65 1.84 -7.73 1.96
CA VAL A 65 0.38 -7.73 1.80
C VAL A 65 -0.24 -9.02 2.30
N TYR A 66 0.36 -10.17 2.00
CA TYR A 66 -0.20 -11.45 2.40
C TYR A 66 -0.22 -11.65 3.93
N PRO A 67 0.85 -11.31 4.68
CA PRO A 67 0.81 -11.36 6.15
C PRO A 67 -0.15 -10.36 6.79
N GLU A 68 -0.30 -9.16 6.21
CA GLU A 68 -1.31 -8.19 6.66
C GLU A 68 -2.72 -8.78 6.51
N PHE A 69 -3.00 -9.43 5.36
CA PHE A 69 -4.31 -10.00 5.02
C PHE A 69 -4.68 -11.21 5.87
N THR A 70 -3.74 -12.13 6.02
CA THR A 70 -3.92 -13.39 6.76
C THR A 70 -3.74 -13.22 8.27
N GLY A 71 -3.27 -12.06 8.74
CA GLY A 71 -3.06 -11.76 10.14
C GLY A 71 -1.74 -12.27 10.72
N GLU A 72 -0.89 -12.90 9.92
CA GLU A 72 0.50 -13.25 10.30
C GLU A 72 1.30 -12.00 10.70
N TYR A 73 0.91 -10.82 10.20
CA TYR A 73 1.44 -9.54 10.64
C TYR A 73 0.40 -8.74 11.43
N GLY A 74 0.76 -8.31 12.64
CA GLY A 74 -0.15 -7.56 13.53
C GLY A 74 -1.15 -8.43 14.29
N GLY A 75 -1.11 -9.75 14.14
CA GLY A 75 -1.84 -10.73 14.95
C GLY A 75 -3.36 -10.75 14.74
N THR A 76 -3.88 -9.95 13.80
CA THR A 76 -5.32 -9.89 13.51
C THR A 76 -5.59 -9.91 12.01
N PRO A 77 -6.17 -10.99 11.45
CA PRO A 77 -6.46 -11.09 10.02
C PRO A 77 -7.49 -10.07 9.55
N ASP A 78 -7.49 -9.74 8.26
CA ASP A 78 -8.53 -8.93 7.62
C ASP A 78 -9.92 -9.58 7.80
N VAL A 79 -10.95 -8.77 8.05
CA VAL A 79 -12.34 -9.25 8.23
C VAL A 79 -12.89 -9.95 6.99
N HIS A 80 -12.43 -9.58 5.80
CA HIS A 80 -12.81 -10.23 4.55
C HIS A 80 -12.15 -11.61 4.45
N TYR A 81 -10.85 -11.71 4.80
CA TYR A 81 -10.16 -13.00 4.89
C TYR A 81 -10.84 -13.93 5.89
N GLN A 82 -11.20 -13.42 7.08
CA GLN A 82 -11.94 -14.19 8.09
C GLN A 82 -13.32 -14.69 7.60
N LYS A 83 -13.90 -14.02 6.60
CA LYS A 83 -15.17 -14.40 5.97
C LYS A 83 -14.98 -15.31 4.76
N GLY A 84 -13.76 -15.80 4.52
CA GLY A 84 -13.43 -16.71 3.42
C GLY A 84 -13.13 -16.01 2.10
N MET A 85 -12.98 -14.68 2.07
CA MET A 85 -12.56 -13.99 0.86
C MET A 85 -11.06 -14.15 0.63
N ILE A 86 -10.69 -14.31 -0.63
CA ILE A 86 -9.31 -14.40 -1.12
C ILE A 86 -9.01 -13.24 -2.07
N CYS A 87 -7.76 -13.15 -2.55
CA CYS A 87 -7.28 -12.02 -3.35
C CYS A 87 -8.20 -11.69 -4.54
N LEU A 88 -8.62 -12.73 -5.29
CA LEU A 88 -9.43 -12.60 -6.51
C LEU A 88 -10.92 -12.25 -6.25
N ASP A 89 -11.36 -12.29 -5.00
CA ASP A 89 -12.71 -11.82 -4.66
C ASP A 89 -12.80 -10.30 -4.76
N CYS A 90 -11.69 -9.60 -4.51
CA CYS A 90 -11.55 -8.15 -4.69
C CYS A 90 -10.84 -7.80 -6.01
N HIS A 91 -9.71 -8.45 -6.30
CA HIS A 91 -8.87 -8.19 -7.47
C HIS A 91 -9.32 -9.05 -8.66
N LYS A 92 -10.19 -8.49 -9.51
CA LYS A 92 -10.76 -9.23 -10.65
C LYS A 92 -9.74 -9.38 -11.78
N GLN A 93 -9.96 -10.41 -12.61
CA GLN A 93 -9.08 -10.75 -13.74
C GLN A 93 -8.79 -9.55 -14.65
N SER A 94 -9.78 -8.69 -14.91
CA SER A 94 -9.61 -7.51 -15.77
C SER A 94 -8.58 -6.51 -15.24
N GLU A 95 -8.37 -6.43 -13.92
CA GLU A 95 -7.33 -5.59 -13.33
C GLU A 95 -5.94 -6.18 -13.58
N SER A 96 -5.80 -7.51 -13.52
CA SER A 96 -4.49 -8.18 -13.62
C SER A 96 -4.06 -8.48 -15.06
N HIS A 97 -5.00 -8.84 -15.93
CA HIS A 97 -4.71 -9.14 -17.34
C HIS A 97 -4.67 -7.88 -18.20
N GLY A 98 -5.27 -6.79 -17.71
CA GLY A 98 -5.50 -5.59 -18.49
C GLY A 98 -6.62 -5.75 -19.51
N ASP A 99 -6.95 -4.64 -20.16
CA ASP A 99 -7.98 -4.52 -21.20
C ASP A 99 -7.36 -4.18 -22.57
N GLY A 100 -6.04 -4.31 -22.70
CA GLY A 100 -5.27 -3.91 -23.89
C GLY A 100 -4.92 -2.42 -23.94
N THR A 101 -5.35 -1.61 -22.97
CA THR A 101 -4.93 -0.21 -22.85
C THR A 101 -3.68 -0.07 -21.97
N ILE A 102 -2.76 0.79 -22.40
CA ILE A 102 -1.58 1.10 -21.59
C ILE A 102 -2.01 2.07 -20.50
N GLN A 103 -1.93 1.61 -19.25
CA GLN A 103 -2.15 2.43 -18.07
C GLN A 103 -0.81 2.92 -17.52
N THR A 104 -0.72 4.18 -17.12
CA THR A 104 0.56 4.75 -16.65
C THR A 104 0.92 4.21 -15.27
N ASN A 105 -0.09 3.87 -14.47
CA ASN A 105 0.10 3.28 -13.14
C ASN A 105 -1.14 2.49 -12.70
N ARG A 106 -0.95 1.60 -11.72
CA ARG A 106 -2.03 0.76 -11.15
C ARG A 106 -3.20 1.54 -10.56
N LYS A 107 -3.05 2.83 -10.24
CA LYS A 107 -4.14 3.65 -9.68
C LYS A 107 -5.08 4.17 -10.76
N GLU A 108 -4.69 4.12 -12.04
CA GLU A 108 -5.53 4.52 -13.18
C GLU A 108 -6.48 3.40 -13.64
N ILE A 109 -6.24 2.15 -13.21
CA ILE A 109 -7.11 1.00 -13.52
C ILE A 109 -8.49 1.24 -12.89
N LYS A 110 -9.52 1.36 -13.74
CA LYS A 110 -10.91 1.63 -13.31
C LYS A 110 -11.51 0.45 -12.56
N GLU A 111 -11.10 -0.75 -12.93
CA GLU A 111 -11.60 -2.03 -12.45
C GLU A 111 -11.06 -2.36 -11.05
N ARG A 112 -10.08 -1.60 -10.55
CA ARG A 112 -9.45 -1.79 -9.24
C ARG A 112 -10.48 -1.98 -8.12
N PRO A 113 -10.11 -2.67 -7.02
CA PRO A 113 -10.99 -2.85 -5.89
C PRO A 113 -11.41 -1.49 -5.32
N SER A 114 -12.68 -1.38 -4.97
CA SER A 114 -13.22 -0.24 -4.27
C SER A 114 -14.17 -0.73 -3.18
N CYS A 115 -14.00 -0.19 -1.98
CA CYS A 115 -14.86 -0.51 -0.83
C CYS A 115 -16.34 -0.29 -1.20
N GLN A 116 -16.63 0.77 -1.95
CA GLN A 116 -17.98 1.18 -2.32
C GLN A 116 -18.70 0.21 -3.26
N LYS A 117 -17.98 -0.66 -3.99
CA LYS A 117 -18.60 -1.69 -4.84
C LYS A 117 -19.37 -2.73 -4.03
N CYS A 118 -18.93 -3.01 -2.80
CA CYS A 118 -19.59 -3.95 -1.89
C CYS A 118 -20.23 -3.26 -0.67
N HIS A 119 -19.79 -2.04 -0.34
CA HIS A 119 -20.28 -1.23 0.78
C HIS A 119 -20.79 0.14 0.30
N PRO A 120 -22.00 0.21 -0.28
CA PRO A 120 -22.58 1.47 -0.73
C PRO A 120 -22.74 2.46 0.44
N VAL A 121 -22.38 3.72 0.19
CA VAL A 121 -22.60 4.79 1.18
C VAL A 121 -24.09 4.90 1.49
N GLY A 122 -24.45 4.97 2.78
CA GLY A 122 -25.84 5.01 3.23
C GLY A 122 -26.46 3.64 3.54
N SER A 123 -25.73 2.53 3.33
CA SER A 123 -26.17 1.18 3.74
C SER A 123 -25.85 0.84 5.20
N ASP A 124 -25.58 1.85 6.02
CA ASP A 124 -25.15 1.71 7.40
C ASP A 124 -26.26 1.25 8.34
N LYS A 125 -25.95 0.22 9.15
CA LYS A 125 -26.93 -0.42 10.05
C LYS A 125 -27.11 0.29 11.39
N SER A 126 -26.22 1.18 11.78
CA SER A 126 -26.26 1.86 13.08
C SER A 126 -26.17 3.36 12.90
N ASP A 127 -26.88 4.13 13.72
CA ASP A 127 -26.93 5.59 13.58
C ASP A 127 -25.57 6.25 13.78
N LYS A 128 -24.75 5.75 14.72
CA LYS A 128 -23.35 6.18 14.86
C LYS A 128 -22.53 6.03 13.58
N ALA A 129 -22.75 4.96 12.82
CA ALA A 129 -22.05 4.75 11.55
C ALA A 129 -22.58 5.66 10.44
N LYS A 130 -23.91 5.85 10.37
CA LYS A 130 -24.53 6.80 9.44
C LYS A 130 -23.98 8.22 9.65
N GLU A 131 -23.94 8.67 10.90
CA GLU A 131 -23.41 9.99 11.27
C GLU A 131 -21.93 10.11 10.91
N ALA A 132 -21.10 9.14 11.32
CA ALA A 132 -19.67 9.16 11.04
C ALA A 132 -19.38 9.16 9.54
N HIS A 133 -20.07 8.32 8.75
CA HIS A 133 -19.90 8.31 7.30
C HIS A 133 -20.41 9.60 6.65
N ALA A 134 -21.55 10.15 7.07
CA ALA A 134 -22.05 11.42 6.55
C ALA A 134 -21.08 12.58 6.82
N ALA A 135 -20.51 12.63 8.03
CA ALA A 135 -19.58 13.68 8.43
C ALA A 135 -18.23 13.63 7.66
N HIS A 136 -17.77 12.42 7.32
CA HIS A 136 -16.45 12.16 6.75
C HIS A 136 -16.43 11.83 5.26
N ASN A 137 -17.60 11.68 4.62
CA ASN A 137 -17.70 11.37 3.20
C ASN A 137 -16.91 12.39 2.36
N GLY A 138 -16.07 11.90 1.45
CA GLY A 138 -15.20 12.73 0.60
C GLY A 138 -14.05 13.43 1.33
N LYS A 139 -13.88 13.25 2.65
CA LYS A 139 -12.79 13.83 3.44
C LYS A 139 -11.78 12.79 3.90
N LEU A 140 -12.25 11.58 4.20
CA LEU A 140 -11.42 10.45 4.62
C LEU A 140 -11.54 9.31 3.62
N SER A 141 -10.45 8.59 3.39
CA SER A 141 -10.52 7.27 2.77
C SER A 141 -11.10 6.24 3.74
N CYS A 142 -11.75 5.19 3.23
CA CYS A 142 -12.30 4.12 4.06
C CYS A 142 -11.21 3.46 4.93
N VAL A 143 -10.00 3.30 4.38
CA VAL A 143 -8.87 2.65 5.06
C VAL A 143 -8.29 3.49 6.21
N ALA A 144 -8.50 4.82 6.21
CA ALA A 144 -8.11 5.67 7.33
C ALA A 144 -8.82 5.26 8.64
N CYS A 145 -10.08 4.85 8.57
CA CYS A 145 -10.85 4.39 9.72
C CYS A 145 -10.80 2.87 9.87
N HIS A 146 -10.87 2.12 8.77
CA HIS A 146 -11.10 0.67 8.81
C HIS A 146 -9.85 -0.21 8.78
N SER A 147 -8.64 0.31 8.55
CA SER A 147 -7.40 -0.49 8.66
C SER A 147 -7.08 -0.83 10.12
N SER A 148 -7.06 -2.10 10.54
CA SER A 148 -7.08 -2.51 11.95
C SER A 148 -6.02 -1.85 12.82
N GLY A 149 -4.77 -1.80 12.36
CA GLY A 149 -3.63 -1.27 13.09
C GLY A 149 -2.38 -1.19 12.22
N GLY A 150 -1.23 -1.09 12.88
CA GLY A 150 0.07 -0.90 12.22
C GLY A 150 0.32 -1.91 11.11
N TYR A 151 0.75 -1.41 9.97
CA TYR A 151 1.12 -2.21 8.79
C TYR A 151 2.63 -2.11 8.53
N ARG A 152 3.15 -2.98 7.67
CA ARG A 152 4.58 -3.00 7.37
C ARG A 152 4.98 -1.72 6.65
N ASN A 153 5.79 -0.92 7.33
CA ASN A 153 6.53 0.18 6.74
C ASN A 153 7.96 -0.30 6.48
N CYS A 154 8.59 0.28 5.46
CA CYS A 154 9.97 -0.04 5.12
C CYS A 154 10.84 1.11 5.58
N THR A 155 11.89 0.79 6.29
CA THR A 155 12.96 1.71 6.65
C THR A 155 14.28 1.11 6.18
N ASN A 156 15.23 1.97 5.80
CA ASN A 156 16.61 1.59 5.48
C ASN A 156 16.74 0.53 4.35
N CYS A 157 16.03 0.71 3.22
CA CYS A 157 16.12 -0.22 2.08
C CYS A 157 17.53 -0.33 1.44
N HIS A 158 18.45 0.59 1.70
CA HIS A 158 19.68 0.77 0.91
C HIS A 158 20.99 0.74 1.71
N GLU A 159 21.00 0.37 3.00
CA GLU A 159 22.25 0.28 3.79
C GLU A 159 23.07 -1.00 3.52
N GLY A 160 22.95 -1.60 2.32
CA GLY A 160 23.68 -2.82 1.94
C GLY A 160 23.31 -4.10 2.71
N LYS A 161 22.43 -4.01 3.72
CA LYS A 161 21.99 -5.12 4.61
C LYS A 161 20.56 -5.60 4.37
N GLY A 162 19.88 -5.07 3.35
CA GLY A 162 18.47 -5.34 3.06
C GLY A 162 17.50 -4.39 3.78
N ALA A 163 16.22 -4.44 3.40
CA ALA A 163 15.20 -3.55 3.96
C ALA A 163 14.76 -4.01 5.35
N THR A 164 14.83 -3.11 6.34
CA THR A 164 14.24 -3.35 7.65
C THR A 164 12.76 -2.99 7.59
N SER A 165 11.89 -3.87 8.07
CA SER A 165 10.47 -3.56 8.19
C SER A 165 10.13 -3.16 9.62
N THR A 166 9.46 -2.02 9.77
CA THR A 166 8.94 -1.55 11.06
C THR A 166 7.42 -1.48 11.01
N PRO A 167 6.73 -1.83 12.11
CA PRO A 167 5.31 -1.58 12.24
C PRO A 167 5.04 -0.08 12.34
N GLY A 168 4.00 0.38 11.66
CA GLY A 168 3.55 1.76 11.80
C GLY A 168 2.18 1.99 11.20
N PHE A 169 1.46 2.96 11.76
CA PHE A 169 0.22 3.47 11.20
C PHE A 169 0.41 4.97 11.01
N ILE A 170 0.15 5.46 9.80
CA ILE A 170 0.41 6.86 9.45
C ILE A 170 -0.79 7.39 8.71
N LEU A 171 -1.37 8.48 9.21
CA LEU A 171 -2.46 9.23 8.60
C LEU A 171 -1.92 10.58 8.12
N GLY A 172 -2.31 10.97 6.92
CA GLY A 172 -2.00 12.29 6.39
C GLY A 172 -2.78 12.57 5.11
N LEU A 173 -2.58 13.77 4.57
CA LEU A 173 -3.20 14.17 3.31
C LEU A 173 -2.69 13.26 2.19
N ASN A 174 -3.61 12.80 1.34
CA ASN A 174 -3.29 12.00 0.18
C ASN A 174 -2.51 12.88 -0.82
N PRO A 175 -1.24 12.55 -1.15
CA PRO A 175 -0.43 13.36 -2.06
C PRO A 175 -0.98 13.39 -3.49
N ARG A 176 -1.83 12.43 -3.88
CA ARG A 176 -2.38 12.32 -5.23
C ARG A 176 -3.58 13.22 -5.47
N ASP A 177 -4.51 13.26 -4.51
CA ASP A 177 -5.73 14.08 -4.64
C ASP A 177 -5.64 15.41 -3.88
N LYS A 178 -4.68 15.55 -2.96
CA LYS A 178 -4.45 16.72 -2.08
C LYS A 178 -5.70 17.18 -1.32
N LYS A 179 -6.66 16.28 -1.08
CA LYS A 179 -7.99 16.57 -0.53
C LYS A 179 -8.36 15.64 0.61
N THR A 180 -8.11 14.34 0.46
CA THR A 180 -8.56 13.33 1.42
C THR A 180 -7.45 12.95 2.39
N VAL A 181 -7.79 12.64 3.64
CA VAL A 181 -6.85 11.99 4.56
C VAL A 181 -6.94 10.48 4.38
N THR A 182 -5.77 9.85 4.30
CA THR A 182 -5.63 8.41 4.03
C THR A 182 -4.50 7.80 4.85
N THR A 183 -4.44 6.47 4.88
CA THR A 183 -3.25 5.76 5.36
C THR A 183 -2.10 5.97 4.39
N LEU A 184 -0.93 6.31 4.93
CA LEU A 184 0.27 6.59 4.16
C LEU A 184 1.36 5.55 4.44
N ARG A 185 2.08 5.14 3.41
CA ARG A 185 3.26 4.29 3.55
C ARG A 185 4.49 5.08 3.13
N ILE A 186 5.51 4.99 3.96
CA ILE A 186 6.81 5.60 3.70
C ILE A 186 7.55 4.84 2.60
N ILE A 187 8.12 5.61 1.67
CA ILE A 187 9.18 5.22 0.76
C ILE A 187 10.48 5.79 1.35
N PRO A 188 11.34 4.97 1.97
CA PRO A 188 12.46 5.43 2.79
C PRO A 188 13.66 5.87 1.94
N THR A 189 13.42 6.61 0.87
CA THR A 189 14.45 7.22 0.02
C THR A 189 14.86 8.57 0.59
N VAL A 190 16.16 8.79 0.75
CA VAL A 190 16.82 10.05 1.10
C VAL A 190 17.73 10.50 -0.05
N ARG A 191 18.25 11.72 -0.02
CA ARG A 191 18.96 12.36 -1.16
C ARG A 191 20.16 11.59 -1.72
N ASP A 192 20.80 10.78 -0.90
CA ASP A 192 22.00 10.00 -1.24
C ASP A 192 21.68 8.50 -1.47
N THR A 193 20.41 8.10 -1.40
CA THR A 193 20.00 6.69 -1.51
C THR A 193 20.53 5.97 -2.74
N PHE A 194 20.72 6.67 -3.87
CA PHE A 194 21.26 6.09 -5.10
C PHE A 194 22.60 6.69 -5.53
N ALA A 195 23.31 7.36 -4.62
CA ALA A 195 24.58 8.02 -4.91
C ALA A 195 25.64 7.02 -5.42
N GLU A 196 25.72 5.82 -4.83
CA GLU A 196 26.63 4.75 -5.28
C GLU A 196 26.34 4.27 -6.72
N SER A 197 25.09 4.41 -7.17
CA SER A 197 24.71 4.10 -8.55
C SER A 197 24.97 5.26 -9.51
N GLY A 198 25.44 6.41 -9.02
CA GLY A 198 25.67 7.64 -9.78
C GLY A 198 24.40 8.46 -10.04
N VAL A 199 23.28 8.13 -9.36
CA VAL A 199 22.01 8.85 -9.46
C VAL A 199 21.96 9.92 -8.37
N LYS A 200 21.76 11.19 -8.75
CA LYS A 200 21.84 12.35 -7.85
C LYS A 200 20.48 12.71 -7.23
N MET A 201 19.38 12.32 -7.86
CA MET A 201 18.02 12.71 -7.52
C MET A 201 17.84 14.24 -7.51
N GLU A 202 18.21 14.92 -8.59
CA GLU A 202 18.19 16.40 -8.65
C GLU A 202 16.81 17.02 -8.33
N LYS A 203 15.72 16.30 -8.60
CA LYS A 203 14.33 16.70 -8.30
C LYS A 203 13.74 16.00 -7.07
N PHE A 204 14.57 15.60 -6.11
CA PHE A 204 14.14 14.83 -4.93
C PHE A 204 12.97 15.47 -4.17
N ASP A 205 12.98 16.80 -3.98
CA ASP A 205 11.91 17.51 -3.26
C ASP A 205 10.60 17.67 -4.04
N ALA A 206 10.55 17.26 -5.32
CA ALA A 206 9.36 17.43 -6.14
C ALA A 206 8.21 16.49 -5.72
N LEU A 207 8.52 15.40 -5.01
CA LEU A 207 7.56 14.39 -4.59
C LEU A 207 7.80 14.01 -3.13
N PRO A 208 6.75 13.66 -2.37
CA PRO A 208 6.92 13.22 -0.99
C PRO A 208 7.42 11.77 -0.93
N ASN A 209 7.93 11.41 0.24
CA ASN A 209 8.25 10.04 0.63
C ASN A 209 7.00 9.24 1.02
N TYR A 210 5.95 9.91 1.50
CA TYR A 210 4.75 9.24 1.98
C TYR A 210 3.70 9.16 0.90
N TRP A 211 3.24 7.96 0.58
CA TRP A 211 2.25 7.71 -0.47
C TRP A 211 1.03 6.97 0.05
N ASP A 212 -0.12 7.21 -0.57
CA ASP A 212 -1.36 6.54 -0.23
C ASP A 212 -1.22 5.02 -0.31
N THR A 213 -1.60 4.35 0.77
CA THR A 213 -1.57 2.89 0.88
C THR A 213 -2.96 2.37 1.22
N SER A 214 -3.22 1.13 0.82
CA SER A 214 -4.41 0.38 1.21
C SER A 214 -3.93 -0.85 1.96
N PRO A 215 -3.74 -0.74 3.29
CA PRO A 215 -3.33 -1.86 4.12
C PRO A 215 -4.37 -2.99 4.00
N HIS A 216 -3.91 -4.22 3.89
CA HIS A 216 -4.81 -5.37 3.76
C HIS A 216 -5.15 -5.93 5.13
N ASN A 217 -5.63 -5.10 6.04
CA ASN A 217 -5.93 -5.50 7.43
C ASN A 217 -7.27 -4.91 7.90
N ILE A 218 -8.25 -4.87 7.01
CA ILE A 218 -9.51 -4.17 7.22
C ILE A 218 -10.33 -4.83 8.33
N LYS A 219 -10.93 -4.00 9.18
CA LYS A 219 -11.85 -4.39 10.25
C LYS A 219 -13.06 -3.47 10.28
N LYS A 220 -14.20 -4.06 10.66
CA LYS A 220 -15.43 -3.31 10.93
C LYS A 220 -15.27 -2.39 12.15
N ARG A 221 -14.62 -2.89 13.20
CA ARG A 221 -14.38 -2.16 14.45
C ARG A 221 -12.88 -2.05 14.71
N THR A 222 -12.44 -0.83 14.92
CA THR A 222 -11.09 -0.38 15.19
C THR A 222 -11.15 0.75 16.21
N ASP A 223 -10.01 1.18 16.72
CA ASP A 223 -9.97 2.26 17.73
C ASP A 223 -10.60 3.56 17.18
N ARG A 224 -10.30 3.93 15.93
CA ARG A 224 -10.86 5.12 15.28
C ARG A 224 -12.37 5.01 14.96
N THR A 225 -12.91 3.80 14.81
CA THR A 225 -14.37 3.62 14.62
C THR A 225 -15.13 3.52 15.95
N ARG A 226 -14.42 3.29 17.05
CA ARG A 226 -15.01 3.13 18.39
C ARG A 226 -15.09 4.46 19.14
N SER A 227 -14.08 5.31 18.98
CA SER A 227 -14.03 6.62 19.60
C SER A 227 -13.60 7.69 18.59
N CYS A 228 -14.31 8.82 18.62
CA CYS A 228 -13.92 10.00 17.88
C CYS A 228 -12.63 10.63 18.43
N ASP A 229 -12.37 10.44 19.73
CA ASP A 229 -11.24 11.06 20.44
C ASP A 229 -9.89 10.61 19.89
N THR A 230 -9.79 9.36 19.43
CA THR A 230 -8.58 8.82 18.81
C THR A 230 -8.05 9.71 17.68
N CYS A 231 -8.95 10.30 16.89
CA CYS A 231 -8.56 11.21 15.82
C CYS A 231 -8.65 12.68 16.26
N HIS A 232 -9.74 13.08 16.91
CA HIS A 232 -10.06 14.50 17.10
C HIS A 232 -9.43 15.12 18.36
N VAL A 233 -9.03 14.30 19.34
CA VAL A 233 -8.42 14.76 20.60
C VAL A 233 -6.97 14.29 20.68
N GLU A 234 -6.74 12.99 20.61
CA GLU A 234 -5.41 12.38 20.72
C GLU A 234 -4.56 12.61 19.46
N LYS A 235 -5.22 12.82 18.31
CA LYS A 235 -4.58 12.96 16.99
C LYS A 235 -3.66 11.77 16.68
N THR A 236 -4.02 10.58 17.16
CA THR A 236 -3.21 9.38 17.10
C THR A 236 -2.89 9.02 15.65
N SER A 237 -1.62 8.72 15.38
CA SER A 237 -1.08 8.33 14.07
C SER A 237 -1.09 9.40 12.97
N PHE A 238 -1.52 10.63 13.24
CA PHE A 238 -1.38 11.71 12.26
C PHE A 238 0.09 12.10 12.07
N LEU A 239 0.46 12.39 10.83
CA LEU A 239 1.79 12.81 10.46
C LEU A 239 2.09 14.19 11.06
N THR A 240 3.17 14.29 11.82
CA THR A 240 3.70 15.53 12.39
C THR A 240 5.12 15.77 11.89
N LYS A 241 5.67 16.97 12.12
CA LYS A 241 7.03 17.30 11.68
C LYS A 241 8.09 16.40 12.31
N GLU A 242 7.86 15.94 13.53
CA GLU A 242 8.79 15.11 14.30
C GLU A 242 8.83 13.66 13.80
N ILE A 243 7.75 13.18 13.19
CA ILE A 243 7.60 11.81 12.66
C ILE A 243 8.12 11.71 11.21
N LEU A 244 8.34 12.85 10.55
CA LEU A 244 8.90 12.87 9.21
C LEU A 244 10.27 12.19 9.16
N ILE A 245 10.51 11.42 8.09
CA ILE A 245 11.81 10.81 7.84
C ILE A 245 12.89 11.87 7.75
N LYS A 246 13.94 11.68 8.55
CA LYS A 246 15.13 12.54 8.53
C LYS A 246 15.80 12.49 7.15
N GLY A 247 16.13 13.65 6.59
CA GLY A 247 16.69 13.74 5.24
C GLY A 247 15.67 13.46 4.12
N GLY A 248 14.38 13.38 4.46
CA GLY A 248 13.28 13.23 3.52
C GLY A 248 13.02 14.47 2.67
N SER A 249 12.13 14.30 1.69
CA SER A 249 11.67 15.35 0.79
C SER A 249 10.94 16.45 1.56
N LYS A 250 11.17 17.71 1.17
CA LYS A 250 10.42 18.86 1.70
C LYS A 250 8.93 18.79 1.43
N ALA A 251 8.51 18.10 0.35
CA ALA A 251 7.10 17.91 0.02
C ALA A 251 6.32 17.10 1.07
N ASN A 252 7.01 16.42 2.00
CA ASN A 252 6.36 15.73 3.09
C ASN A 252 5.60 16.67 4.04
N GLU A 253 6.04 17.92 4.19
CA GLU A 253 5.37 18.90 5.04
C GLU A 253 3.96 19.24 4.53
N GLU A 254 3.72 19.18 3.21
CA GLU A 254 2.40 19.39 2.61
C GLU A 254 1.38 18.31 3.01
N LEU A 255 1.84 17.18 3.54
CA LEU A 255 0.99 16.04 3.90
C LEU A 255 0.47 16.11 5.33
N ILE A 256 1.01 17.02 6.15
CA ILE A 256 0.59 17.22 7.53
C ILE A 256 -0.82 17.83 7.51
N ARG A 257 -1.76 17.15 8.17
CA ARG A 257 -3.14 17.61 8.27
C ARG A 257 -3.66 17.41 9.68
N GLU A 258 -4.05 18.49 10.32
CA GLU A 258 -4.71 18.40 11.62
C GLU A 258 -6.21 18.15 11.46
N PRO A 259 -6.77 17.19 12.22
CA PRO A 259 -8.20 17.01 12.30
C PRO A 259 -8.85 18.19 13.03
N LYS A 260 -10.06 18.55 12.61
CA LYS A 260 -10.84 19.60 13.29
C LYS A 260 -11.30 19.10 14.67
N PRO A 261 -11.47 19.97 15.67
CA PRO A 261 -12.08 19.58 16.94
C PRO A 261 -13.50 19.01 16.74
N LEU A 262 -13.94 18.19 17.68
CA LEU A 262 -15.35 17.77 17.75
C LEU A 262 -16.23 19.00 17.99
N LYS A 263 -17.39 19.00 17.35
CA LYS A 263 -18.43 20.00 17.57
C LYS A 263 -19.40 19.53 18.64
#